data_AF-A0A242CXZ0-F1
#
_entry.id   AF-A0A242CXZ0-F1
#
_cell.length_a   1.000
_cell.length_b   1.000
_cell.length_c   1.000
_cell.angle_alpha   90.00
_cell.angle_beta   90.00
_cell.angle_gamma   90.00
#
_symmetry.space_group_name_H-M   'P 1'
#
loop_
_entity.id
_entity.type
_entity.pdbx_description
1 polymer ?
#
loop_
_entity_poly.entity_id
_entity_poly.type
_entity_poly.pdbx_seq_one_letter_code
_entity_poly.pdbx_strand_id
1 'polypeptide(L)' 'MYRIYHDDVAAIVVDETNHSYCYTSISKAKQIAKSVQTKVSHRVALNQREEFLIELGYKKESIVS' A
#
# COMPACT_ATOMS: atom_id res chain seq x y z
N MET A 1 -2.67 8.23 -8.35
CA MET A 1 -1.23 7.89 -8.41
C MET A 1 -1.00 6.79 -7.38
N TYR A 2 -0.33 5.69 -7.73
CA TYR A 2 -0.09 4.61 -6.77
C TYR A 2 1.20 4.81 -5.99
N ARG A 3 1.15 4.60 -4.66
CA ARG A 3 2.32 4.48 -3.79
C ARG A 3 2.33 3.14 -3.11
N ILE A 4 3.50 2.54 -2.98
CA ILE A 4 3.64 1.23 -2.37
C ILE A 4 4.63 1.32 -1.22
N TYR A 5 4.17 0.92 -0.04
CA TYR A 5 4.96 0.80 1.18
C TYR A 5 5.08 -0.67 1.54
N HIS A 6 6.24 -1.12 2.00
CA HIS A 6 6.40 -2.48 2.50
C HIS A 6 7.39 -2.54 3.66
N ASP A 7 7.23 -3.55 4.50
CA ASP A 7 8.22 -3.97 5.47
C ASP A 7 8.78 -5.32 5.01
N ASP A 8 9.26 -6.15 5.95
CA ASP A 8 9.79 -7.48 5.66
C ASP A 8 8.70 -8.59 5.67
N VAL A 9 7.46 -8.25 6.05
CA VAL A 9 6.33 -9.18 6.22
C VAL A 9 5.19 -8.90 5.23
N ALA A 10 4.82 -7.64 5.03
CA ALA A 10 3.64 -7.20 4.31
C ALA A 10 3.90 -5.91 3.51
N ALA A 11 2.88 -5.51 2.73
CA ALA A 11 2.89 -4.29 1.95
C ALA A 11 1.52 -3.61 1.96
N ILE A 12 1.54 -2.28 1.88
CA ILE A 12 0.38 -1.44 1.64
C ILE A 12 0.51 -0.82 0.25
N VAL A 13 -0.52 -0.99 -0.56
CA VAL A 13 -0.69 -0.25 -1.82
C VAL A 13 -1.69 0.87 -1.56
N VAL A 14 -1.28 2.11 -1.82
CA VAL A 14 -2.10 3.31 -1.68
C VAL A 14 -2.46 3.82 -3.05
N ASP A 15 -3.75 4.04 -3.27
CA ASP A 15 -4.29 4.75 -4.42
C ASP A 15 -4.63 6.18 -4.02
N GLU A 16 -3.73 7.10 -4.35
CA GLU A 16 -3.90 8.53 -4.06
C GLU A 16 -5.01 9.16 -4.94
N THR A 17 -5.44 8.49 -6.03
CA THR A 17 -6.54 9.00 -6.88
C THR A 17 -7.89 8.67 -6.26
N ASN A 18 -8.05 7.44 -5.79
CA ASN A 18 -9.31 6.96 -5.20
C ASN A 18 -9.39 7.20 -3.68
N HIS A 19 -8.35 7.77 -3.08
CA HIS A 19 -8.24 8.02 -1.64
C HIS A 19 -8.47 6.73 -0.84
N SER A 20 -7.83 5.65 -1.28
CA SER A 20 -7.99 4.31 -0.72
C SER A 20 -6.65 3.56 -0.61
N TYR A 21 -6.62 2.49 0.20
CA TYR A 21 -5.44 1.65 0.37
C TYR A 21 -5.81 0.19 0.62
N CYS A 22 -4.89 -0.73 0.37
CA CYS A 22 -5.09 -2.15 0.66
C CYS A 22 -3.81 -2.82 1.16
N TYR A 23 -3.99 -3.86 1.99
CA TYR A 23 -2.92 -4.74 2.45
C TYR A 23 -2.69 -5.89 1.49
N THR A 24 -1.43 -6.20 1.24
CA THR A 24 -1.05 -7.30 0.37
C THR A 24 0.32 -7.87 0.76
N SER A 25 0.72 -8.96 0.11
CA SER A 25 2.06 -9.51 0.29
C SER A 25 3.09 -8.69 -0.49
N ILE A 26 4.34 -8.71 -0.04
CA ILE A 26 5.45 -8.00 -0.71
C ILE A 26 5.58 -8.46 -2.16
N SER A 27 5.41 -9.76 -2.43
CA SER A 27 5.47 -10.32 -3.78
C SER A 27 4.40 -9.73 -4.69
N LYS A 28 3.15 -9.63 -4.22
CA LYS A 28 2.03 -9.04 -4.99
C LYS A 28 2.22 -7.53 -5.15
N ALA A 29 2.68 -6.83 -4.13
CA ALA A 29 3.04 -5.41 -4.21
C ALA A 29 4.15 -5.14 -5.25
N LYS A 30 5.20 -5.97 -5.31
CA LYS A 30 6.27 -5.87 -6.33
C LYS A 30 5.74 -6.14 -7.75
N GLN A 31 4.78 -7.06 -7.91
CA GLN A 31 4.13 -7.29 -9.20
C GLN A 31 3.32 -6.06 -9.63
N ILE A 32 2.49 -5.52 -8.74
CA ILE A 32 1.71 -4.29 -8.98
C ILE A 32 2.66 -3.14 -9.34
N ALA A 33 3.75 -2.97 -8.59
CA ALA A 33 4.75 -1.93 -8.84
C ALA A 33 5.32 -1.95 -10.26
N LYS A 34 5.61 -3.15 -10.78
CA LYS A 34 6.06 -3.35 -12.16
C LYS A 34 4.97 -2.97 -13.17
N SER A 35 3.74 -3.41 -12.93
CA SER A 35 2.60 -3.12 -13.83
C SER A 35 2.25 -1.63 -13.90
N VAL A 36 2.30 -0.91 -12.77
CA VAL A 36 1.93 0.52 -12.70
C VAL A 36 3.14 1.46 -12.74
N GLN A 37 4.34 0.93 -12.96
CA GLN A 37 5.62 1.67 -13.00
C GLN A 37 5.83 2.62 -11.82
N THR A 38 5.48 2.17 -10.60
CA THR A 38 5.66 2.97 -9.38
C THR A 38 6.82 2.49 -8.52
N LYS A 39 7.35 3.39 -7.70
CA LYS A 39 8.41 3.08 -6.75
C LYS A 39 7.84 2.40 -5.50
N VAL A 40 8.58 1.41 -5.02
CA VAL A 40 8.28 0.68 -3.79
C VAL A 40 9.20 1.22 -2.69
N SER A 41 8.63 1.64 -1.57
CA SER A 41 9.36 2.23 -0.45
C SER A 41 9.37 1.28 0.75
N HIS A 42 10.56 0.92 1.23
CA HIS A 42 10.68 0.16 2.49
C HIS A 42 10.41 1.07 3.69
N ARG A 43 9.61 0.59 4.63
CA ARG A 43 9.20 1.27 5.86
C ARG A 43 9.09 0.24 6.97
N VAL A 44 9.80 0.46 8.09
CA VAL A 44 9.84 -0.48 9.23
C VAL A 44 8.50 -0.57 9.97
N ALA A 45 7.72 0.51 10.00
CA ALA A 45 6.45 0.58 10.74
C ALA A 45 5.27 0.72 9.78
N LEU A 46 4.83 -0.40 9.19
CA LEU A 46 3.70 -0.42 8.27
C LEU A 46 2.37 -0.07 8.96
N ASN A 47 2.23 -0.49 10.22
CA ASN A 47 1.08 -0.19 11.08
C ASN A 47 0.91 1.33 11.29
N GLN A 48 1.99 2.05 11.59
CA GLN A 48 1.95 3.51 11.72
C GLN A 48 1.55 4.17 10.39
N ARG A 49 1.94 3.56 9.26
CA ARG A 49 1.52 4.06 7.95
C ARG A 49 0.03 3.85 7.71
N GLU A 50 -0.52 2.71 8.11
CA GLU A 50 -1.96 2.47 8.08
C GLU A 50 -2.72 3.45 8.97
N GLU A 51 -2.30 3.63 10.23
CA GLU A 51 -2.91 4.59 11.16
C GLU A 51 -2.95 6.00 10.56
N PHE A 52 -1.83 6.44 9.98
CA PHE A 52 -1.77 7.73 9.30
C PHE A 52 -2.71 7.83 8.08
N LEU A 53 -2.84 6.77 7.28
CA LEU A 53 -3.77 6.75 6.14
C LEU A 53 -5.22 6.85 6.63
N ILE A 54 -5.57 6.15 7.71
CA ILE A 54 -6.89 6.22 8.34
C ILE A 54 -7.17 7.64 8.84
N GLU A 55 -6.21 8.28 9.52
CA GLU A 55 -6.33 9.67 9.99
C GLU A 55 -6.54 10.66 8.84
N LEU A 56 -5.93 10.40 7.67
CA LEU A 56 -6.14 11.18 6.45
C LEU A 56 -7.47 10.86 5.73
N GLY A 57 -8.28 9.95 6.25
CA GLY A 57 -9.57 9.56 5.68
C GLY A 57 -9.49 8.57 4.53
N TYR A 58 -8.35 7.88 4.35
CA TYR A 58 -8.24 6.83 3.34
C TYR A 58 -9.10 5.63 3.70
N LYS A 59 -9.81 5.11 2.70
CA LYS A 59 -10.65 3.90 2.87
C LYS A 59 -9.82 2.64 2.65
N LYS A 60 -9.95 1.69 3.58
CA LYS A 60 -9.37 0.35 3.41
C LYS A 60 -10.21 -0.43 2.41
N GLU A 61 -9.63 -0.75 1.28
CA GLU A 61 -10.21 -1.66 0.29
C GLU A 61 -9.73 -3.08 0.60
N SER A 62 -10.67 -4.01 0.68
CA SER A 62 -10.35 -5.43 0.62
C SER A 62 -9.89 -5.72 -0.81
N ILE A 63 -8.65 -6.16 -1.03
CA ILE A 63 -8.34 -6.87 -2.26
C ILE A 63 -9.17 -8.15 -2.18
N VAL A 64 -10.37 -8.12 -2.75
CA VAL A 64 -11.16 -9.32 -2.96
C VAL A 64 -10.36 -10.20 -3.92
N SER A 65 -10.10 -11.41 -3.43
CA SER A 65 -9.31 -12.52 -3.98
C SER A 65 -9.09 -12.55 -5.48
#